data_AF-A0A852NE44-F1
#
_entry.id   AF-A0A852NE44-F1
#
_cell.length_a   1.000
_cell.length_b   1.000
_cell.length_c   1.000
_cell.angle_alpha   90.00
_cell.angle_beta   90.00
_cell.angle_gamma   90.00
#
_symmetry.space_group_name_H-M   'P 1'
#
loop_
_entity.id
_entity.type
_entity.pdbx_description
1 polymer ?
#
loop_
_entity_poly.entity_id
_entity_poly.type
_entity_poly.pdbx_seq_one_letter_code
_entity_poly.pdbx_strand_id
1 'polypeptide(L)'
;PGRFELVSEHLEQLDRMAEESITFLYGINTSARLFHMKDRNVHVRGLSNLSRSGFKLSQNFSLLRMSDLRSGKKHSSVGFRLCNSTGGNCFYKTYSSGMDAILEWYRFHYMNIMSQLPVIVDISEHEEHIEDMVYSCQYDGEPCRPSDYVHFHHPVFGSCYTFNSKGTDPFWTATKPGIPYGLSLILRAEQKDHIPLLSTVAGVKVMIHNHNQTPFLEHEGFDIRPGIATTIGIQQDEVNRLGGNYGRCTSHGDDVEVELLYNNSYTLQACLHSCFQHIMVQECGCGYYYYPLPAGAQYCDYNKQPAWGHCFYQLYNRLRNHHLNCFEQCPKPCR
;
A
#
# COMPACT_ATOMS: atom_id res chain seq x y z
N PRO A 1 -3.16 -8.81 -2.81
CA PRO A 1 -3.34 -7.99 -4.04
C PRO A 1 -3.73 -8.89 -5.22
N GLY A 2 -4.82 -8.57 -5.92
CA GLY A 2 -5.32 -9.36 -7.06
C GLY A 2 -4.59 -9.06 -8.37
N ARG A 3 -4.57 -10.02 -9.30
CA ARG A 3 -4.11 -9.81 -10.69
C ARG A 3 -5.28 -9.34 -11.55
N PHE A 4 -5.21 -8.09 -12.03
CA PHE A 4 -6.20 -7.54 -12.95
C PHE A 4 -5.92 -7.98 -14.38
N GLU A 5 -6.95 -8.42 -15.10
CA GLU A 5 -6.80 -8.93 -16.47
C GLU A 5 -6.17 -7.91 -17.43
N LEU A 6 -6.55 -6.63 -17.29
CA LEU A 6 -6.07 -5.53 -18.15
C LEU A 6 -4.55 -5.36 -18.14
N VAL A 7 -3.89 -5.76 -17.04
CA VAL A 7 -2.43 -5.65 -16.87
C VAL A 7 -1.77 -7.01 -16.61
N SER A 8 -2.51 -8.11 -16.77
CA SER A 8 -2.03 -9.47 -16.44
C SER A 8 -0.80 -9.85 -17.28
N GLU A 9 -0.78 -9.49 -18.58
CA GLU A 9 0.37 -9.71 -19.46
C GLU A 9 1.64 -8.99 -18.98
N HIS A 10 1.50 -7.76 -18.47
CA HIS A 10 2.63 -6.98 -17.92
C HIS A 10 3.12 -7.57 -16.59
N LEU A 11 2.21 -8.06 -15.74
CA LEU A 11 2.56 -8.74 -14.48
C LEU A 11 3.30 -10.06 -14.75
N GLU A 12 2.87 -10.86 -15.73
CA GLU A 12 3.59 -12.06 -16.15
C GLU A 12 4.98 -11.73 -16.71
N GLN A 13 5.13 -10.61 -17.43
CA GLN A 13 6.43 -10.15 -17.89
C GLN A 13 7.33 -9.72 -16.72
N LEU A 14 6.78 -9.04 -15.72
CA LEU A 14 7.49 -8.65 -14.51
C LEU A 14 7.98 -9.88 -13.72
N ASP A 15 7.15 -10.92 -13.61
CA ASP A 15 7.51 -12.18 -12.97
C ASP A 15 8.72 -12.83 -13.67
N ARG A 16 8.72 -12.87 -15.01
CA ARG A 16 9.88 -13.36 -15.78
C ARG A 16 11.14 -12.53 -15.53
N MET A 17 11.02 -11.20 -15.52
CA MET A 17 12.15 -10.31 -15.22
C MET A 17 12.68 -10.53 -13.79
N ALA A 18 11.82 -10.86 -12.84
CA ALA A 18 12.21 -11.19 -11.48
C ALA A 18 12.99 -12.51 -11.42
N GLU A 19 12.52 -13.57 -12.11
CA GLU A 19 13.22 -14.86 -12.21
C GLU A 19 14.61 -14.70 -12.84
N GLU A 20 14.71 -13.93 -13.94
CA GLU A 20 15.98 -13.60 -14.60
C GLU A 20 16.93 -12.84 -13.65
N SER A 21 16.40 -11.87 -12.90
CA SER A 21 17.18 -11.10 -11.92
C SER A 21 17.69 -11.98 -10.77
N ILE A 22 16.87 -12.89 -10.24
CA ILE A 22 17.28 -13.86 -9.21
C ILE A 22 18.36 -14.78 -9.75
N THR A 23 18.19 -15.29 -10.97
CA THR A 23 19.15 -16.18 -11.62
C THR A 23 20.49 -15.48 -11.84
N PHE A 24 20.46 -14.25 -12.36
CA PHE A 24 21.65 -13.42 -12.57
C PHE A 24 22.37 -13.10 -11.26
N LEU A 25 21.63 -12.74 -10.21
CA LEU A 25 22.21 -12.33 -8.94
C LEU A 25 22.69 -13.50 -8.09
N TYR A 26 21.97 -14.61 -8.04
CA TYR A 26 22.24 -15.70 -7.08
C TYR A 26 22.62 -17.02 -7.72
N GLY A 27 22.59 -17.14 -9.05
CA GLY A 27 22.92 -18.38 -9.77
C GLY A 27 21.91 -19.51 -9.53
N ILE A 28 20.72 -19.18 -9.00
CA ILE A 28 19.66 -20.16 -8.75
C ILE A 28 18.94 -20.41 -10.06
N ASN A 29 19.24 -21.53 -10.71
CA ASN A 29 18.54 -21.98 -11.90
C ASN A 29 17.24 -22.68 -11.46
N THR A 30 16.12 -21.98 -11.54
CA THR A 30 14.83 -22.54 -11.11
C THR A 30 14.21 -23.36 -12.25
N SER A 31 14.27 -24.68 -12.10
CA SER A 31 13.62 -25.64 -13.02
C SER A 31 12.09 -25.69 -12.87
N ALA A 32 11.55 -25.11 -11.80
CA ALA A 32 10.13 -24.81 -11.63
C ALA A 32 9.92 -23.31 -11.85
N ARG A 33 8.98 -22.92 -12.73
CA ARG A 33 8.55 -21.51 -12.84
C ARG A 33 8.03 -21.08 -11.46
N LEU A 34 8.78 -20.23 -10.76
CA LEU A 34 8.53 -19.84 -9.36
C LEU A 34 7.18 -19.15 -9.21
N PHE A 35 6.71 -18.50 -10.29
CA PHE A 35 5.58 -17.59 -10.26
C PHE A 35 4.40 -18.02 -11.16
N HIS A 36 4.46 -19.20 -11.80
CA HIS A 36 3.33 -19.70 -12.59
C HIS A 36 2.35 -20.48 -11.71
N MET A 37 1.32 -19.80 -11.22
CA MET A 37 0.08 -20.42 -10.79
C MET A 37 -1.04 -20.11 -11.79
N LYS A 38 -1.93 -21.07 -12.02
CA LYS A 38 -3.16 -20.86 -12.82
C LYS A 38 -4.10 -19.99 -11.99
N ASP A 39 -4.07 -18.68 -12.23
CA ASP A 39 -4.89 -17.73 -11.48
C ASP A 39 -6.24 -17.45 -12.15
N ARG A 40 -7.24 -17.09 -11.34
CA ARG A 40 -8.45 -16.41 -11.79
C ARG A 40 -8.09 -14.92 -11.94
N ASN A 41 -8.04 -14.41 -13.17
CA ASN A 41 -7.88 -12.98 -13.40
C ASN A 41 -9.11 -12.22 -12.88
N VAL A 42 -8.88 -11.07 -12.25
CA VAL A 42 -9.95 -10.13 -11.90
C VAL A 42 -10.45 -9.46 -13.19
N HIS A 43 -11.71 -9.74 -13.55
CA HIS A 43 -12.31 -9.41 -14.84
C HIS A 43 -13.09 -8.08 -14.76
N VAL A 44 -12.54 -6.98 -15.29
CA VAL A 44 -13.15 -5.65 -15.16
C VAL A 44 -14.26 -5.43 -16.20
N ARG A 45 -15.54 -5.52 -15.77
CA ARG A 45 -16.70 -5.26 -16.65
C ARG A 45 -16.71 -3.78 -17.08
N GLY A 46 -16.97 -3.52 -18.36
CA GLY A 46 -17.09 -2.16 -18.92
C GLY A 46 -15.82 -1.60 -19.59
N LEU A 47 -14.69 -2.31 -19.56
CA LEU A 47 -13.42 -1.85 -20.15
C LEU A 47 -12.98 -2.57 -21.43
N SER A 48 -13.87 -3.32 -22.09
CA SER A 48 -13.56 -4.05 -23.34
C SER A 48 -13.10 -3.15 -24.50
N ASN A 49 -13.25 -1.83 -24.37
CA ASN A 49 -12.87 -0.83 -25.39
C ASN A 49 -11.66 0.05 -25.00
N LEU A 50 -11.02 -0.16 -23.85
CA LEU A 50 -9.79 0.56 -23.53
C LEU A 50 -8.63 -0.06 -24.32
N SER A 51 -8.09 0.73 -25.25
CA SER A 51 -6.88 0.40 -26.00
C SER A 51 -5.81 -0.09 -25.02
N ARG A 52 -5.28 -1.30 -25.23
CA ARG A 52 -4.07 -1.78 -24.55
C ARG A 52 -3.04 -0.66 -24.65
N SER A 53 -2.66 -0.08 -23.51
CA SER A 53 -1.68 1.00 -23.52
C SER A 53 -0.37 0.45 -24.09
N GLY A 54 0.36 1.25 -24.86
CA GLY A 54 1.70 0.90 -25.36
C GLY A 54 2.75 0.81 -24.26
N PHE A 55 2.33 0.57 -23.01
CA PHE A 55 3.18 0.44 -21.85
C PHE A 55 4.15 -0.73 -22.03
N LYS A 56 5.42 -0.46 -21.75
CA LYS A 56 6.51 -1.44 -21.81
C LYS A 56 7.28 -1.42 -20.51
N LEU A 57 7.64 -2.58 -19.98
CA LEU A 57 8.49 -2.62 -18.80
C LEU A 57 9.89 -2.06 -19.07
N SER A 58 10.35 -1.19 -18.17
CA SER A 58 11.68 -0.58 -18.28
C SER A 58 12.78 -1.57 -17.90
N GLN A 59 13.68 -1.85 -18.84
CA GLN A 59 14.90 -2.64 -18.61
C GLN A 59 16.04 -1.81 -18.00
N ASN A 60 15.86 -0.49 -17.87
CA ASN A 60 16.87 0.41 -17.31
C ASN A 60 16.89 0.40 -15.78
N PHE A 61 15.85 -0.16 -15.15
CA PHE A 61 15.76 -0.33 -13.70
C PHE A 61 15.97 -1.81 -13.35
N SER A 62 17.24 -2.17 -13.14
CA SER A 62 17.66 -3.54 -12.85
C SER A 62 18.39 -3.62 -11.52
N LEU A 63 18.31 -4.78 -10.87
CA LEU A 63 19.09 -5.06 -9.68
C LEU A 63 20.55 -5.33 -10.03
N LEU A 64 21.45 -4.78 -9.24
CA LEU A 64 22.89 -4.84 -9.43
C LEU A 64 23.58 -5.32 -8.15
N ARG A 65 24.66 -6.10 -8.32
CA ARG A 65 25.61 -6.35 -7.23
C ARG A 65 26.44 -5.08 -7.01
N MET A 66 26.44 -4.60 -5.78
CA MET A 66 27.07 -3.36 -5.37
C MET A 66 28.21 -3.67 -4.40
N SER A 67 29.42 -3.22 -4.74
CA SER A 67 30.61 -3.33 -3.90
C SER A 67 30.75 -2.09 -3.03
N ASP A 68 30.80 -2.27 -1.71
CA ASP A 68 31.12 -1.16 -0.81
C ASP A 68 32.65 -0.92 -0.79
N LEU A 69 33.10 0.07 -1.56
CA LEU A 69 34.50 0.47 -1.66
C LEU A 69 35.08 0.95 -0.31
N ARG A 70 34.24 1.27 0.67
CA ARG A 70 34.67 1.88 1.95
C ARG A 70 35.03 0.88 3.06
N SER A 71 34.60 -0.37 2.97
CA SER A 71 34.71 -1.31 4.12
C SER A 71 35.91 -2.26 4.07
N GLY A 72 36.61 -2.39 2.93
CA GLY A 72 37.68 -3.40 2.77
C GLY A 72 37.22 -4.86 2.91
N LYS A 73 35.95 -5.09 3.29
CA LYS A 73 35.27 -6.38 3.38
C LYS A 73 34.39 -6.55 2.15
N LYS A 74 34.48 -7.72 1.51
CA LYS A 74 33.59 -8.16 0.42
C LYS A 74 32.18 -8.47 0.97
N HIS A 75 31.47 -7.47 1.48
CA HIS A 75 30.02 -7.60 1.64
C HIS A 75 29.39 -7.21 0.30
N SER A 76 28.98 -8.22 -0.48
CA SER A 76 28.25 -8.03 -1.74
C SER A 76 26.84 -7.56 -1.41
N SER A 77 26.63 -6.24 -1.31
CA SER A 77 25.29 -5.67 -1.23
C SER A 77 24.58 -5.77 -2.58
N VAL A 78 23.24 -5.76 -2.57
CA VAL A 78 22.43 -5.72 -3.79
C VAL A 78 21.58 -4.47 -3.76
N GLY A 79 21.35 -3.87 -4.91
CA GLY A 79 20.61 -2.62 -4.98
C GLY A 79 20.27 -2.21 -6.40
N PHE A 80 19.83 -0.98 -6.54
CA PHE A 80 19.54 -0.38 -7.83
C PHE A 80 20.04 1.07 -7.86
N ARG A 81 20.17 1.60 -9.08
CA ARG A 81 20.46 3.01 -9.32
C ARG A 81 19.34 3.63 -10.13
N LEU A 82 18.97 4.86 -9.79
CA LEU A 82 18.00 5.67 -10.51
C LEU A 82 18.67 6.99 -10.86
N CYS A 83 18.59 7.41 -12.11
CA CYS A 83 19.25 8.63 -12.56
C CYS A 83 18.23 9.66 -13.04
N ASN A 84 18.63 10.92 -13.01
CA ASN A 84 17.88 12.00 -13.63
C ASN A 84 17.86 11.84 -15.17
N SER A 85 17.08 12.68 -15.86
CA SER A 85 16.91 12.61 -17.32
C SER A 85 18.21 12.80 -18.12
N THR A 86 19.23 13.45 -17.54
CA THR A 86 20.54 13.64 -18.19
C THR A 86 21.52 12.48 -17.92
N GLY A 87 21.19 11.57 -17.00
CA GLY A 87 22.07 10.50 -16.55
C GLY A 87 23.23 10.95 -15.65
N GLY A 88 23.35 12.24 -15.34
CA GLY A 88 24.47 12.81 -14.60
C GLY A 88 24.34 12.71 -13.08
N ASN A 89 23.12 12.84 -12.55
CA ASN A 89 22.84 12.67 -11.12
C ASN A 89 22.11 11.35 -10.91
N CYS A 90 22.68 10.46 -10.10
CA CYS A 90 22.12 9.15 -9.81
C CYS A 90 21.99 8.91 -8.30
N PHE A 91 20.82 8.47 -7.91
CA PHE A 91 20.51 7.95 -6.58
C PHE A 91 20.80 6.45 -6.54
N TYR A 92 21.50 6.00 -5.49
CA TYR A 92 21.83 4.60 -5.27
C TYR A 92 21.13 4.11 -4.01
N LYS A 93 20.36 3.04 -4.15
CA LYS A 93 19.72 2.36 -3.03
C LYS A 93 20.34 0.98 -2.88
N THR A 94 20.96 0.72 -1.74
CA THR A 94 21.56 -0.58 -1.42
C THR A 94 20.82 -1.24 -0.27
N TYR A 95 20.79 -2.57 -0.31
CA TYR A 95 20.21 -3.43 0.69
C TYR A 95 21.24 -4.46 1.14
N SER A 96 21.20 -4.82 2.43
CA SER A 96 21.99 -5.90 3.00
C SER A 96 21.41 -7.28 2.64
N SER A 97 20.09 -7.36 2.47
CA SER A 97 19.36 -8.57 2.11
C SER A 97 18.98 -8.56 0.63
N GLY A 98 19.20 -9.70 -0.02
CA GLY A 98 18.74 -9.93 -1.37
C GLY A 98 17.22 -9.95 -1.53
N MET A 99 16.53 -10.41 -0.48
CA MET A 99 15.07 -10.41 -0.42
C MET A 99 14.52 -8.99 -0.37
N ASP A 100 15.07 -8.13 0.50
CA ASP A 100 14.61 -6.74 0.59
C ASP A 100 14.83 -5.99 -0.73
N ALA A 101 15.96 -6.25 -1.40
CA ALA A 101 16.26 -5.66 -2.70
C ALA A 101 15.24 -6.05 -3.77
N ILE A 102 14.90 -7.34 -3.88
CA ILE A 102 13.97 -7.80 -4.92
C ILE A 102 12.53 -7.38 -4.62
N LEU A 103 12.10 -7.39 -3.36
CA LEU A 103 10.76 -6.95 -2.99
C LEU A 103 10.56 -5.48 -3.33
N GLU A 104 11.53 -4.62 -3.01
CA GLU A 104 11.46 -3.20 -3.33
C GLU A 104 11.54 -2.92 -4.83
N TRP A 105 12.39 -3.66 -5.55
CA TRP A 105 12.46 -3.58 -7.01
C TRP A 105 11.16 -4.02 -7.70
N TYR A 106 10.54 -5.11 -7.23
CA TYR A 106 9.29 -5.61 -7.76
C TYR A 106 8.15 -4.64 -7.47
N ARG A 107 8.07 -4.10 -6.24
CA ARG A 107 7.12 -3.05 -5.86
C ARG A 107 7.21 -1.82 -6.75
N PHE A 108 8.43 -1.37 -7.08
CA PHE A 108 8.61 -0.23 -7.98
C PHE A 108 8.01 -0.51 -9.37
N HIS A 109 8.30 -1.65 -9.99
CA HIS A 109 7.71 -2.00 -11.28
C HIS A 109 6.21 -2.18 -11.21
N TYR A 110 5.71 -2.86 -10.17
CA TYR A 110 4.29 -3.08 -9.94
C TYR A 110 3.52 -1.77 -9.92
N MET A 111 3.99 -0.74 -9.22
CA MET A 111 3.33 0.57 -9.19
C MET A 111 3.21 1.22 -10.58
N ASN A 112 4.21 1.05 -11.45
CA ASN A 112 4.17 1.58 -12.82
C ASN A 112 3.16 0.83 -13.71
N ILE A 113 3.02 -0.48 -13.50
CA ILE A 113 2.02 -1.29 -14.20
C ILE A 113 0.62 -0.88 -13.73
N MET A 114 0.43 -0.78 -12.41
CA MET A 114 -0.86 -0.50 -11.83
C MET A 114 -1.36 0.92 -12.11
N SER A 115 -0.46 1.89 -12.34
CA SER A 115 -0.83 3.24 -12.76
C SER A 115 -1.48 3.33 -14.15
N GLN A 116 -1.47 2.23 -14.92
CA GLN A 116 -2.18 2.13 -16.20
C GLN A 116 -3.68 1.89 -16.03
N LEU A 117 -4.12 1.41 -14.86
CA LEU A 117 -5.53 1.20 -14.59
C LEU A 117 -6.22 2.56 -14.34
N PRO A 118 -7.39 2.83 -14.95
CA PRO A 118 -8.07 4.09 -14.72
C PRO A 118 -8.49 4.21 -13.24
N VAL A 119 -8.32 5.40 -12.68
CA VAL A 119 -8.74 5.74 -11.30
C VAL A 119 -10.25 5.52 -11.09
N ILE A 120 -11.02 5.54 -12.19
CA ILE A 120 -12.48 5.35 -12.24
C ILE A 120 -12.86 3.86 -12.21
N VAL A 121 -11.90 2.93 -12.27
CA VAL A 121 -12.23 1.55 -11.90
C VAL A 121 -12.53 1.60 -10.41
N ASP A 122 -13.82 1.63 -10.10
CA ASP A 122 -14.30 1.30 -8.77
C ASP A 122 -13.94 -0.18 -8.59
N ILE A 123 -12.70 -0.45 -8.17
CA ILE A 123 -12.20 -1.81 -7.87
C ILE A 123 -13.09 -2.43 -6.77
N SER A 124 -13.71 -1.57 -5.98
CA SER A 124 -14.98 -1.71 -5.25
C SER A 124 -16.05 -2.62 -5.89
N GLU A 125 -16.35 -2.51 -7.19
CA GLU A 125 -17.35 -3.35 -7.90
C GLU A 125 -16.83 -4.76 -8.24
N HIS A 126 -15.52 -5.01 -8.08
CA HIS A 126 -14.97 -6.35 -8.04
C HIS A 126 -15.08 -6.86 -6.62
N GLU A 127 -16.30 -7.19 -6.24
CA GLU A 127 -16.59 -8.06 -5.11
C GLU A 127 -15.82 -9.38 -5.32
N GLU A 128 -14.58 -9.47 -4.83
CA GLU A 128 -14.27 -10.65 -4.03
C GLU A 128 -15.41 -10.70 -3.02
N HIS A 129 -16.19 -11.77 -3.07
CA HIS A 129 -17.30 -11.92 -2.16
C HIS A 129 -16.73 -11.92 -0.75
N ILE A 130 -17.34 -11.19 0.19
CA ILE A 130 -16.81 -11.16 1.56
C ILE A 130 -16.67 -12.60 2.09
N GLU A 131 -17.52 -13.51 1.63
CA GLU A 131 -17.53 -14.94 1.90
C GLU A 131 -16.24 -15.68 1.46
N ASP A 132 -15.48 -15.14 0.50
CA ASP A 132 -14.17 -15.69 0.12
C ASP A 132 -13.13 -15.46 1.23
N MET A 133 -13.26 -14.38 2.02
CA MET A 133 -12.34 -14.04 3.11
C MET A 133 -12.93 -14.30 4.51
N VAL A 134 -14.22 -14.08 4.73
CA VAL A 134 -14.92 -14.14 6.01
C VAL A 134 -15.98 -15.24 5.94
N TYR A 135 -15.70 -16.40 6.54
CA TYR A 135 -16.63 -17.53 6.59
C TYR A 135 -17.74 -17.36 7.63
N SER A 136 -17.47 -16.64 8.71
CA SER A 136 -18.45 -16.38 9.77
C SER A 136 -18.14 -15.04 10.41
N CYS A 137 -19.19 -14.25 10.64
CA CYS A 137 -19.12 -12.99 11.38
C CYS A 137 -20.25 -12.95 12.41
N GLN A 138 -19.88 -12.71 13.66
CA GLN A 138 -20.83 -12.55 14.76
C GLN A 138 -20.39 -11.38 15.65
N TYR A 139 -21.37 -10.64 16.15
CA TYR A 139 -21.17 -9.62 17.17
C TYR A 139 -22.26 -9.74 18.22
N ASP A 140 -21.89 -9.75 19.51
CA ASP A 140 -22.84 -9.97 20.62
C ASP A 140 -23.68 -11.26 20.49
N GLY A 141 -23.10 -12.30 19.88
CA GLY A 141 -23.78 -13.58 19.60
C GLY A 141 -24.71 -13.57 18.38
N GLU A 142 -24.93 -12.42 17.74
CA GLU A 142 -25.80 -12.27 16.58
C GLU A 142 -24.99 -12.21 15.27
N PRO A 143 -25.51 -12.76 14.16
CA PRO A 143 -24.81 -12.74 12.87
C PRO A 143 -24.73 -11.32 12.30
N CYS A 144 -23.58 -10.97 11.71
CA CYS A 144 -23.40 -9.69 11.02
C CYS A 144 -24.26 -9.62 9.74
N ARG A 145 -24.72 -8.42 9.38
CA ARG A 145 -25.49 -8.15 8.16
C ARG A 145 -24.56 -7.76 7.01
N PRO A 146 -24.96 -7.95 5.74
CA PRO A 146 -24.16 -7.49 4.60
C PRO A 146 -23.89 -5.98 4.58
N SER A 147 -24.75 -5.18 5.21
CA SER A 147 -24.59 -3.72 5.32
C SER A 147 -23.60 -3.28 6.39
N ASP A 148 -23.08 -4.21 7.21
CA ASP A 148 -22.23 -3.87 8.34
C ASP A 148 -20.76 -3.62 7.98
N TYR A 149 -20.36 -3.94 6.75
CA TYR A 149 -19.00 -3.72 6.25
C TYR A 149 -18.97 -2.80 5.04
N VAL A 150 -17.84 -2.11 4.89
CA VAL A 150 -17.50 -1.36 3.69
C VAL A 150 -16.28 -2.01 3.05
N HIS A 151 -16.40 -2.38 1.78
CA HIS A 151 -15.29 -2.89 0.98
C HIS A 151 -14.44 -1.72 0.47
N PHE A 152 -13.12 -1.90 0.50
CA PHE A 152 -12.19 -1.06 -0.25
C PHE A 152 -10.99 -1.90 -0.70
N HIS A 153 -10.42 -1.57 -1.86
CA HIS A 153 -9.23 -2.26 -2.35
C HIS A 153 -7.96 -1.51 -1.94
N HIS A 154 -7.12 -2.17 -1.14
CA HIS A 154 -5.82 -1.66 -0.76
C HIS A 154 -4.75 -2.08 -1.79
N PRO A 155 -3.93 -1.17 -2.34
CA PRO A 155 -3.09 -1.53 -3.48
C PRO A 155 -1.95 -2.52 -3.15
N VAL A 156 -1.54 -2.59 -1.87
CA VAL A 156 -0.56 -3.58 -1.36
C VAL A 156 -1.23 -4.88 -0.89
N PHE A 157 -2.31 -4.80 -0.12
CA PHE A 157 -2.88 -5.95 0.59
C PHE A 157 -4.01 -6.62 -0.21
N GLY A 158 -4.64 -5.92 -1.16
CA GLY A 158 -5.82 -6.40 -1.90
C GLY A 158 -7.12 -5.99 -1.22
N SER A 159 -8.15 -6.82 -1.33
CA SER A 159 -9.49 -6.54 -0.81
C SER A 159 -9.50 -6.42 0.71
N CYS A 160 -10.08 -5.35 1.22
CA CYS A 160 -10.19 -5.05 2.64
C CYS A 160 -11.63 -4.74 3.02
N TYR A 161 -12.01 -5.11 4.24
CA TYR A 161 -13.38 -4.92 4.77
C TYR A 161 -13.31 -4.21 6.12
N THR A 162 -14.00 -3.08 6.23
CA THR A 162 -14.11 -2.33 7.48
C THR A 162 -15.50 -2.49 8.08
N PHE A 163 -15.59 -3.16 9.22
CA PHE A 163 -16.82 -3.26 10.01
C PHE A 163 -17.04 -1.98 10.82
N ASN A 164 -18.31 -1.58 10.97
CA ASN A 164 -18.69 -0.40 11.77
C ASN A 164 -17.96 0.90 11.37
N SER A 165 -17.66 1.11 10.08
CA SER A 165 -16.86 2.25 9.60
C SER A 165 -17.40 3.62 10.04
N LYS A 166 -18.74 3.81 10.01
CA LYS A 166 -19.38 5.08 10.33
C LYS A 166 -19.69 5.29 11.82
N GLY A 167 -19.71 4.24 12.63
CA GLY A 167 -20.05 4.33 14.06
C GLY A 167 -21.49 4.73 14.38
N THR A 168 -22.41 4.70 13.41
CA THR A 168 -23.78 5.20 13.58
C THR A 168 -24.77 4.13 14.04
N ASP A 169 -24.43 2.85 13.92
CA ASP A 169 -25.35 1.76 14.25
C ASP A 169 -25.17 1.30 15.70
N PRO A 170 -26.20 1.43 16.55
CA PRO A 170 -26.15 0.99 17.95
C PRO A 170 -25.84 -0.50 18.12
N PHE A 171 -26.08 -1.33 17.11
CA PHE A 171 -25.73 -2.77 17.12
C PHE A 171 -24.28 -3.00 17.52
N TRP A 172 -23.35 -2.14 17.11
CA TRP A 172 -21.91 -2.26 17.39
C TRP A 172 -21.47 -1.66 18.73
N THR A 173 -22.42 -1.21 19.55
CA THR A 173 -22.10 -0.60 20.86
C THR A 173 -21.82 -1.69 21.88
N ALA A 174 -20.57 -1.75 22.35
CA ALA A 174 -20.17 -2.72 23.37
C ALA A 174 -20.79 -2.36 24.72
N THR A 175 -21.79 -3.14 25.15
CA THR A 175 -22.45 -2.94 26.46
C THR A 175 -21.81 -3.73 27.59
N LYS A 176 -21.12 -4.83 27.26
CA LYS A 176 -20.48 -5.74 28.22
C LYS A 176 -19.10 -6.16 27.71
N PRO A 177 -18.08 -6.20 28.58
CA PRO A 177 -16.81 -6.80 28.23
C PRO A 177 -16.92 -8.33 28.20
N GLY A 178 -16.18 -8.97 27.31
CA GLY A 178 -16.06 -10.43 27.24
C GLY A 178 -16.05 -10.95 25.81
N ILE A 179 -15.39 -12.09 25.61
CA ILE A 179 -15.29 -12.76 24.31
C ILE A 179 -16.67 -13.00 23.65
N PRO A 180 -17.72 -13.51 24.34
CA PRO A 180 -19.00 -13.78 23.67
C PRO A 180 -19.76 -12.53 23.23
N TYR A 181 -19.43 -11.36 23.80
CA TYR A 181 -20.09 -10.08 23.53
C TYR A 181 -19.32 -9.21 22.52
N GLY A 182 -18.17 -9.71 22.03
CA GLY A 182 -17.32 -9.01 21.07
C GLY A 182 -17.54 -9.45 19.63
N LEU A 183 -16.68 -8.95 18.74
CA LEU A 183 -16.62 -9.39 17.35
C LEU A 183 -15.90 -10.75 17.26
N SER A 184 -16.55 -11.73 16.63
CA SER A 184 -15.99 -13.05 16.34
C SER A 184 -16.01 -13.29 14.83
N LEU A 185 -14.82 -13.55 14.27
CA LEU A 185 -14.61 -13.78 12.85
C LEU A 185 -13.96 -15.14 12.62
N ILE A 186 -14.45 -15.88 11.63
CA ILE A 186 -13.72 -17.01 11.04
C ILE A 186 -13.23 -16.55 9.67
N LEU A 187 -11.91 -16.45 9.53
CA LEU A 187 -11.28 -15.89 8.34
C LEU A 187 -10.57 -16.98 7.54
N ARG A 188 -10.62 -16.86 6.21
CA ARG A 188 -9.81 -17.61 5.28
C ARG A 188 -8.57 -16.80 4.93
N ALA A 189 -7.41 -17.27 5.36
CA ALA A 189 -6.14 -16.77 4.86
C ALA A 189 -5.71 -17.61 3.66
N GLU A 190 -5.64 -17.00 2.48
CA GLU A 190 -5.15 -17.69 1.29
C GLU A 190 -3.63 -17.90 1.40
N GLN A 191 -3.18 -19.16 1.29
CA GLN A 191 -1.75 -19.50 1.36
C GLN A 191 -1.07 -19.52 0.00
N LYS A 192 -1.87 -19.53 -1.08
CA LYS A 192 -1.38 -19.45 -2.46
C LYS A 192 -1.61 -18.03 -2.94
N ASP A 193 -0.62 -17.18 -2.65
CA ASP A 193 -0.68 -15.78 -3.05
C ASP A 193 -0.61 -15.62 -4.56
N HIS A 194 -1.47 -14.75 -5.09
CA HIS A 194 -1.53 -14.38 -6.51
C HIS A 194 -0.23 -13.68 -6.97
N ILE A 195 0.45 -12.96 -6.08
CA ILE A 195 1.69 -12.22 -6.40
C ILE A 195 2.72 -12.39 -5.26
N PRO A 196 3.55 -13.44 -5.30
CA PRO A 196 4.40 -13.83 -4.17
C PRO A 196 5.58 -12.88 -3.87
N LEU A 197 5.93 -12.00 -4.82
CA LEU A 197 6.93 -10.94 -4.58
C LEU A 197 6.32 -9.64 -4.02
N LEU A 198 4.99 -9.59 -3.83
CA LEU A 198 4.31 -8.50 -3.11
C LEU A 198 3.71 -8.99 -1.79
N SER A 199 3.07 -10.15 -1.82
CA SER A 199 2.49 -10.83 -0.65
C SER A 199 3.45 -11.93 -0.22
N THR A 200 4.37 -11.60 0.68
CA THR A 200 5.36 -12.55 1.23
C THR A 200 4.91 -13.17 2.56
N VAL A 201 3.77 -12.73 3.08
CA VAL A 201 3.25 -13.10 4.40
C VAL A 201 1.89 -13.74 4.23
N ALA A 202 1.78 -15.02 4.61
CA ALA A 202 0.48 -15.69 4.69
C ALA A 202 -0.22 -15.33 6.01
N GLY A 203 -1.39 -14.74 5.91
CA GLY A 203 -2.20 -14.33 7.07
C GLY A 203 -3.23 -13.28 6.72
N VAL A 204 -3.81 -12.66 7.74
CA VAL A 204 -4.70 -11.52 7.59
C VAL A 204 -4.12 -10.34 8.36
N LYS A 205 -4.03 -9.18 7.71
CA LYS A 205 -3.68 -7.93 8.37
C LYS A 205 -4.94 -7.27 8.93
N VAL A 206 -4.92 -6.96 10.21
CA VAL A 206 -6.05 -6.34 10.94
C VAL A 206 -5.61 -5.00 11.51
N MET A 207 -6.49 -4.01 11.48
CA MET A 207 -6.31 -2.71 12.10
C MET A 207 -7.57 -2.36 12.86
N ILE A 208 -7.40 -1.89 14.09
CA ILE A 208 -8.47 -1.33 14.92
C ILE A 208 -8.27 0.18 14.89
N HIS A 209 -9.28 0.91 14.43
CA HIS A 209 -9.18 2.36 14.23
C HIS A 209 -10.52 3.05 14.57
N ASN A 210 -10.47 4.38 14.71
CA ASN A 210 -11.67 5.17 14.99
C ASN A 210 -12.63 5.17 13.79
N HIS A 211 -13.90 5.49 14.06
CA HIS A 211 -14.89 5.70 13.01
C HIS A 211 -14.46 6.81 12.05
N ASN A 212 -14.82 6.66 10.77
CA ASN A 212 -14.50 7.64 9.72
C ASN A 212 -12.99 7.96 9.62
N GLN A 213 -12.10 7.05 10.02
CA GLN A 213 -10.65 7.17 9.89
C GLN A 213 -10.17 6.38 8.66
N THR A 214 -9.24 6.95 7.89
CA THR A 214 -8.57 6.19 6.81
C THR A 214 -7.74 5.04 7.40
N PRO A 215 -7.94 3.79 6.94
CA PRO A 215 -7.20 2.63 7.44
C PRO A 215 -5.78 2.56 6.84
N PHE A 216 -4.80 3.16 7.51
CA PHE A 216 -3.38 3.08 7.14
C PHE A 216 -2.75 1.77 7.64
N LEU A 217 -3.06 0.67 6.96
CA LEU A 217 -2.66 -0.69 7.34
C LEU A 217 -1.14 -0.88 7.46
N GLU A 218 -0.33 -0.15 6.71
CA GLU A 218 1.14 -0.23 6.77
C GLU A 218 1.73 0.35 8.05
N HIS A 219 1.01 1.25 8.71
CA HIS A 219 1.48 1.96 9.90
C HIS A 219 0.89 1.39 11.19
N GLU A 220 -0.40 1.05 11.17
CA GLU A 220 -1.17 0.70 12.38
C GLU A 220 -1.75 -0.72 12.36
N GLY A 221 -1.54 -1.48 11.27
CA GLY A 221 -2.02 -2.85 11.14
C GLY A 221 -1.08 -3.90 11.74
N PHE A 222 -1.66 -4.99 12.27
CA PHE A 222 -0.94 -6.15 12.80
C PHE A 222 -1.36 -7.45 12.10
N ASP A 223 -0.48 -8.43 12.09
CA ASP A 223 -0.68 -9.69 11.37
C ASP A 223 -1.31 -10.78 12.25
N ILE A 224 -2.33 -11.45 11.71
CA ILE A 224 -2.96 -12.63 12.30
C ILE A 224 -2.47 -13.88 11.57
N ARG A 225 -1.88 -14.79 12.35
CA ARG A 225 -1.37 -16.06 11.84
C ARG A 225 -2.52 -17.00 11.45
N PRO A 226 -2.44 -17.68 10.30
CA PRO A 226 -3.40 -18.72 9.94
C PRO A 226 -3.28 -19.98 10.81
N GLY A 227 -4.39 -20.72 10.95
CA GLY A 227 -4.41 -22.03 11.62
C GLY A 227 -4.48 -21.98 13.15
N ILE A 228 -4.62 -20.79 13.74
CA ILE A 228 -4.84 -20.61 15.19
C ILE A 228 -5.99 -19.65 15.45
N ALA A 229 -6.61 -19.77 16.62
CA ALA A 229 -7.53 -18.76 17.14
C ALA A 229 -6.74 -17.67 17.88
N THR A 230 -6.95 -16.41 17.53
CA THR A 230 -6.32 -15.26 18.20
C THR A 230 -7.39 -14.44 18.90
N THR A 231 -7.25 -14.25 20.22
CA THR A 231 -8.12 -13.37 21.00
C THR A 231 -7.44 -12.02 21.20
N ILE A 232 -8.11 -10.93 20.79
CA ILE A 232 -7.57 -9.57 20.84
C ILE A 232 -8.34 -8.80 21.91
N GLY A 233 -7.69 -8.48 23.02
CA GLY A 233 -8.23 -7.58 24.04
C GLY A 233 -7.99 -6.13 23.64
N ILE A 234 -9.02 -5.29 23.72
CA ILE A 234 -8.94 -3.87 23.34
C ILE A 234 -9.17 -3.02 24.59
N GLN A 235 -8.28 -2.06 24.83
CA GLN A 235 -8.43 -0.99 25.81
C GLN A 235 -8.41 0.33 25.06
N GLN A 236 -9.42 1.17 25.27
CA GLN A 236 -9.50 2.49 24.65
C GLN A 236 -8.93 3.54 25.61
N ASP A 237 -7.86 4.20 25.18
CA ASP A 237 -7.29 5.36 25.84
C ASP A 237 -7.52 6.61 24.96
N GLU A 238 -8.08 7.68 25.54
CA GLU A 238 -8.40 8.91 24.82
C GLU A 238 -7.56 10.08 25.36
N VAL A 239 -6.98 10.89 24.47
CA VAL A 239 -6.12 12.02 24.84
C VAL A 239 -6.65 13.33 24.26
N ASN A 240 -7.27 14.14 25.12
CA ASN A 240 -7.77 15.46 24.74
C ASN A 240 -6.77 16.58 25.09
N ARG A 241 -6.38 17.36 24.08
CA ARG A 241 -5.45 18.49 24.19
C ARG A 241 -6.15 19.80 23.86
N LEU A 242 -5.71 20.89 24.51
CA LEU A 242 -6.15 22.23 24.18
C LEU A 242 -5.34 22.77 22.99
N GLY A 243 -6.03 23.22 21.96
CA GLY A 243 -5.45 23.91 20.79
C GLY A 243 -5.27 25.41 21.00
N GLY A 244 -4.93 26.13 19.92
CA GLY A 244 -4.79 27.58 19.89
C GLY A 244 -3.66 28.09 20.81
N ASN A 245 -4.01 28.94 21.78
CA ASN A 245 -3.02 29.58 22.68
C ASN A 245 -2.29 28.59 23.60
N TYR A 246 -2.81 27.38 23.80
CA TYR A 246 -2.24 26.39 24.71
C TYR A 246 -1.32 25.38 24.01
N GLY A 247 -1.45 25.24 22.69
CA GLY A 247 -0.70 24.26 21.92
C GLY A 247 -1.14 24.19 20.47
N ARG A 248 -0.26 23.66 19.62
CA ARG A 248 -0.53 23.49 18.19
C ARG A 248 -1.12 22.11 17.92
N CYS A 249 -2.44 22.04 17.86
CA CYS A 249 -3.19 20.86 17.42
C CYS A 249 -4.42 21.29 16.62
N THR A 250 -4.94 20.38 15.78
CA THR A 250 -6.18 20.57 15.02
C THR A 250 -7.24 19.57 15.46
N SER A 251 -8.52 19.96 15.43
CA SER A 251 -9.64 19.07 15.75
C SER A 251 -10.24 18.39 14.51
N HIS A 252 -10.32 19.11 13.39
CA HIS A 252 -11.02 18.66 12.18
C HIS A 252 -10.16 18.72 10.91
N GLY A 253 -8.98 19.35 10.97
CA GLY A 253 -8.12 19.58 9.82
C GLY A 253 -8.43 20.86 9.04
N ASP A 254 -9.48 21.61 9.40
CA ASP A 254 -9.91 22.81 8.66
C ASP A 254 -8.89 23.98 8.72
N ASP A 255 -8.07 24.01 9.77
CA ASP A 255 -7.00 24.99 10.00
C ASP A 255 -5.64 24.53 9.45
N VAL A 256 -5.61 23.42 8.71
CA VAL A 256 -4.40 22.86 8.12
C VAL A 256 -4.22 23.43 6.71
N GLU A 257 -3.06 24.02 6.44
CA GLU A 257 -2.75 24.64 5.13
C GLU A 257 -2.68 23.62 3.98
N VAL A 258 -2.44 22.34 4.32
CA VAL A 258 -2.36 21.24 3.36
C VAL A 258 -3.77 20.78 3.00
N GLU A 259 -4.12 20.87 1.72
CA GLU A 259 -5.33 20.26 1.20
C GLU A 259 -5.27 18.73 1.38
N LEU A 260 -6.19 18.20 2.20
CA LEU A 260 -6.27 16.77 2.50
C LEU A 260 -6.85 16.01 1.30
N LEU A 261 -6.15 14.96 0.87
CA LEU A 261 -6.58 14.12 -0.25
C LEU A 261 -7.46 12.94 0.17
N TYR A 262 -7.60 12.71 1.47
CA TYR A 262 -8.43 11.65 2.03
C TYR A 262 -9.76 12.21 2.52
N ASN A 263 -10.87 11.62 2.08
CA ASN A 263 -12.23 12.06 2.44
C ASN A 263 -12.71 11.47 3.79
N ASN A 264 -11.85 11.55 4.81
CA ASN A 264 -12.07 10.98 6.14
C ASN A 264 -11.65 12.00 7.22
N SER A 265 -11.91 11.67 8.49
CA SER A 265 -11.43 12.46 9.63
C SER A 265 -9.91 12.70 9.59
N TYR A 266 -9.52 13.87 10.08
CA TYR A 266 -8.11 14.27 10.14
C TYR A 266 -7.29 13.28 10.97
N THR A 267 -6.20 12.81 10.38
CA THR A 267 -5.10 12.16 11.11
C THR A 267 -3.78 12.78 10.67
N LEU A 268 -2.77 12.68 11.53
CA LEU A 268 -1.42 13.14 11.19
C LEU A 268 -0.90 12.42 9.93
N GLN A 269 -1.18 11.12 9.79
CA GLN A 269 -0.75 10.34 8.61
C GLN A 269 -1.45 10.81 7.32
N ALA A 270 -2.75 11.08 7.37
CA ALA A 270 -3.49 11.60 6.22
C ALA A 270 -2.91 12.94 5.73
N CYS A 271 -2.56 13.84 6.66
CA CYS A 271 -1.93 15.10 6.32
C CYS A 271 -0.52 14.92 5.72
N LEU A 272 0.33 14.11 6.36
CA LEU A 272 1.70 13.88 5.87
C LEU A 272 1.72 13.24 4.49
N HIS A 273 0.85 12.27 4.23
CA HIS A 273 0.69 11.65 2.92
C HIS A 273 0.18 12.65 1.88
N SER A 274 -0.82 13.49 2.24
CA SER A 274 -1.35 14.53 1.35
C SER A 274 -0.29 15.57 0.99
N CYS A 275 0.46 16.06 2.00
CA CYS A 275 1.56 17.02 1.80
C CYS A 275 2.64 16.44 0.88
N PHE A 276 3.09 15.22 1.15
CA PHE A 276 4.09 14.57 0.32
C PHE A 276 3.60 14.38 -1.12
N GLN A 277 2.33 14.01 -1.31
CA GLN A 277 1.74 13.83 -2.62
C GLN A 277 1.68 15.14 -3.41
N HIS A 278 1.28 16.25 -2.77
CA HIS A 278 1.29 17.57 -3.40
C HIS A 278 2.68 17.99 -3.83
N ILE A 279 3.69 17.84 -2.95
CA ILE A 279 5.09 18.14 -3.28
C ILE A 279 5.57 17.25 -4.44
N MET A 280 5.21 15.97 -4.44
CA MET A 280 5.61 15.04 -5.48
C MET A 280 5.00 15.41 -6.83
N VAL A 281 3.72 15.80 -6.89
CA VAL A 281 3.10 16.29 -8.11
C VAL A 281 3.77 17.59 -8.60
N GLN A 282 4.10 18.50 -7.69
CA GLN A 282 4.76 19.76 -8.03
C GLN A 282 6.21 19.60 -8.53
N GLU A 283 7.03 18.80 -7.85
CA GLU A 283 8.45 18.64 -8.18
C GLU A 283 8.70 17.55 -9.25
N CYS A 284 7.95 16.45 -9.24
CA CYS A 284 8.16 15.32 -10.17
C CYS A 284 7.18 15.30 -11.35
N GLY A 285 6.10 16.08 -11.31
CA GLY A 285 5.09 16.16 -12.38
C GLY A 285 4.11 14.98 -12.44
N CYS A 286 4.11 14.10 -11.43
CA CYS A 286 3.21 12.96 -11.30
C CYS A 286 3.07 12.54 -9.83
N GLY A 287 1.99 11.84 -9.47
CA GLY A 287 1.72 11.42 -8.09
C GLY A 287 2.09 9.97 -7.80
N TYR A 288 2.32 9.68 -6.52
CA TYR A 288 2.62 8.34 -6.02
C TYR A 288 1.39 7.44 -6.08
N TYR A 289 1.54 6.21 -6.58
CA TYR A 289 0.42 5.29 -6.82
C TYR A 289 -0.33 4.90 -5.54
N TYR A 290 0.35 4.74 -4.40
CA TYR A 290 -0.31 4.32 -3.16
C TYR A 290 -1.10 5.42 -2.46
N TYR A 291 -0.98 6.67 -2.89
CA TYR A 291 -1.72 7.78 -2.30
C TYR A 291 -2.79 8.29 -3.27
N PRO A 292 -3.91 8.83 -2.77
CA PRO A 292 -4.89 9.51 -3.62
C PRO A 292 -4.23 10.64 -4.43
N LEU A 293 -4.77 10.96 -5.60
CA LEU A 293 -4.27 12.05 -6.43
C LEU A 293 -5.02 13.35 -6.15
N PRO A 294 -4.34 14.51 -6.19
CA PRO A 294 -5.03 15.79 -6.31
C PRO A 294 -5.72 15.91 -7.67
N ALA A 295 -6.74 16.77 -7.75
CA ALA A 295 -7.51 16.97 -8.97
C ALA A 295 -6.61 17.39 -10.15
N GLY A 296 -6.79 16.73 -11.30
CA GLY A 296 -6.03 17.01 -12.52
C GLY A 296 -4.62 16.40 -12.60
N ALA A 297 -4.12 15.77 -11.53
CA ALA A 297 -2.86 15.05 -11.55
C ALA A 297 -3.00 13.63 -12.12
N GLN A 298 -1.88 13.03 -12.52
CA GLN A 298 -1.80 11.65 -12.97
C GLN A 298 -0.77 10.88 -12.16
N TYR A 299 -0.98 9.57 -12.03
CA TYR A 299 -0.01 8.67 -11.42
C TYR A 299 1.27 8.58 -12.25
N CYS A 300 2.39 8.36 -11.56
CA CYS A 300 3.68 8.17 -12.19
C CYS A 300 3.76 6.87 -13.02
N ASP A 301 4.44 6.97 -14.15
CA ASP A 301 4.74 5.88 -15.07
C ASP A 301 6.09 6.18 -15.73
N TYR A 302 7.05 5.27 -15.69
CA TYR A 302 8.36 5.49 -16.32
C TYR A 302 8.30 5.62 -17.85
N ASN A 303 7.20 5.25 -18.51
CA ASN A 303 7.00 5.46 -19.94
C ASN A 303 6.58 6.90 -20.25
N LYS A 304 5.94 7.58 -19.28
CA LYS A 304 5.55 9.00 -19.39
C LYS A 304 6.61 9.92 -18.76
N GLN A 305 7.11 9.55 -17.58
CA GLN A 305 8.13 10.28 -16.80
C GLN A 305 9.32 9.36 -16.46
N PRO A 306 10.29 9.14 -17.36
CA PRO A 306 11.38 8.16 -17.15
C PRO A 306 12.22 8.35 -15.87
N ALA A 307 12.33 9.59 -15.39
CA ALA A 307 13.13 9.93 -14.21
C ALA A 307 12.32 10.08 -12.91
N TRP A 308 11.02 9.72 -12.90
CA TRP A 308 10.16 9.93 -11.71
C TRP A 308 10.69 9.18 -10.48
N GLY A 309 11.24 7.97 -10.65
CA GLY A 309 11.80 7.19 -9.56
C GLY A 309 12.98 7.91 -8.88
N HIS A 310 13.87 8.52 -9.66
CA HIS A 310 14.97 9.32 -9.11
C HIS A 310 14.43 10.50 -8.28
N CYS A 311 13.44 11.22 -8.80
CA CYS A 311 12.78 12.32 -8.11
C CYS A 311 12.12 11.87 -6.79
N PHE A 312 11.34 10.78 -6.84
CA PHE A 312 10.68 10.19 -5.68
C PHE A 312 11.67 9.84 -4.57
N TYR A 313 12.75 9.10 -4.85
CA TYR A 313 13.69 8.69 -3.81
C TYR A 313 14.47 9.87 -3.21
N GLN A 314 14.75 10.92 -3.99
CA GLN A 314 15.34 12.16 -3.45
C GLN A 314 14.36 12.91 -2.54
N LEU A 315 13.10 13.07 -2.96
CA LEU A 315 12.04 13.66 -2.16
C LEU A 315 11.79 12.88 -0.87
N TYR A 316 11.69 11.56 -0.97
CA TYR A 316 11.47 10.70 0.19
C TYR A 316 12.62 10.77 1.19
N ASN A 317 13.86 10.88 0.72
CA ASN A 317 15.02 11.11 1.60
C ASN A 317 14.99 12.50 2.24
N ARG A 318 14.53 13.54 1.52
CA ARG A 318 14.30 14.89 2.10
C ARG A 318 13.20 14.85 3.16
N LEU A 319 12.09 14.15 2.92
CA LEU A 319 11.01 13.96 3.89
C LEU A 319 11.54 13.31 5.17
N ARG A 320 12.22 12.16 5.03
CA ARG A 320 12.76 11.41 6.17
C ARG A 320 13.75 12.20 7.01
N ASN A 321 14.53 13.08 6.39
CA ASN A 321 15.51 13.92 7.06
C ASN A 321 14.93 15.28 7.51
N HIS A 322 13.61 15.44 7.52
CA HIS A 322 12.90 16.67 7.90
C HIS A 322 13.32 17.92 7.09
N HIS A 323 13.77 17.75 5.86
CA HIS A 323 14.05 18.84 4.92
C HIS A 323 12.83 19.26 4.09
N LEU A 324 11.66 18.63 4.32
CA LEU A 324 10.38 19.06 3.79
C LEU A 324 9.52 19.58 4.94
N ASN A 325 8.78 20.66 4.69
CA ASN A 325 8.00 21.35 5.70
C ASN A 325 6.69 20.63 6.08
N CYS A 326 6.44 19.40 5.59
CA CYS A 326 5.21 18.66 5.88
C CYS A 326 4.99 18.45 7.39
N PHE A 327 6.06 18.19 8.16
CA PHE A 327 5.94 18.05 9.62
C PHE A 327 5.62 19.36 10.33
N GLU A 328 5.98 20.49 9.73
CA GLU A 328 5.63 21.82 10.24
C GLU A 328 4.22 22.21 9.80
N GLN A 329 3.73 21.75 8.65
CA GLN A 329 2.41 22.08 8.13
C GLN A 329 1.30 21.18 8.70
N CYS A 330 1.64 19.96 9.13
CA CYS A 330 0.70 18.97 9.66
C CYS A 330 0.73 18.93 11.21
N PRO A 331 -0.16 19.68 11.90
CA PRO A 331 -0.25 19.62 13.35
C PRO A 331 -0.76 18.25 13.85
N LYS A 332 -0.50 17.94 15.12
CA LYS A 332 -1.08 16.74 15.75
C LYS A 332 -2.60 16.92 15.95
N PRO A 333 -3.39 15.84 15.97
CA PRO A 333 -4.80 15.93 16.36
C PRO A 333 -4.92 16.33 17.84
N CYS A 334 -5.93 17.13 18.16
CA CYS A 334 -6.23 17.53 19.55
C CYS A 334 -6.83 16.38 20.35
N ARG A 335 -7.61 15.51 19.70
CA ARG A 335 -8.26 14.33 20.26
C ARG A 335 -7.64 13.05 19.73
#